data_AF-A0A662K9S4-F1
#
_entry.id   AF-A0A662K9S4-F1
#
_cell.length_a   1.000
_cell.length_b   1.000
_cell.length_c   1.000
_cell.angle_alpha   90.00
_cell.angle_beta   90.00
_cell.angle_gamma   90.00
#
_symmetry.space_group_name_H-M   'P 1'
#
loop_
_entity.id
_entity.type
_entity.pdbx_description
1 polymer ?
#
loop_
_entity_poly.entity_id
_entity_poly.type
_entity_poly.pdbx_seq_one_letter_code
_entity_poly.pdbx_strand_id
1 'polypeptide(L)' 'MKFCPRCGSKNIEWVIPHDRQKWECKDCGYIGAFIVEDGALADEIRREYLKNKNNMEENEE' A
#
# COMPACT_ATOMS: atom_id res chain seq x y z
N MET A 1 14.17 -0.82 -0.77
CA MET A 1 13.08 0.09 -0.31
C MET A 1 11.89 -0.78 0.03
N LYS A 2 11.00 -0.36 0.94
CA LYS A 2 9.80 -1.14 1.29
C LYS A 2 8.55 -0.44 0.75
N PHE A 3 7.61 -1.22 0.23
CA PHE A 3 6.40 -0.74 -0.40
C PHE A 3 5.16 -1.48 0.11
N CYS A 4 4.03 -0.77 0.13
CA CYS A 4 2.73 -1.33 0.47
C CYS A 4 2.30 -2.33 -0.61
N PRO A 5 1.95 -3.58 -0.26
CA PRO A 5 1.49 -4.57 -1.22
C PRO A 5 0.09 -4.27 -1.78
N ARG A 6 -0.65 -3.34 -1.16
CA ARG A 6 -2.04 -3.04 -1.54
C ARG A 6 -2.15 -1.85 -2.51
N CYS A 7 -1.29 -0.85 -2.36
CA CYS A 7 -1.37 0.40 -3.12
C CYS A 7 -0.03 0.87 -3.70
N GLY A 8 1.05 0.12 -3.53
CA GLY A 8 2.39 0.47 -4.02
C GLY A 8 3.02 1.69 -3.32
N SER A 9 2.38 2.28 -2.30
CA SER A 9 2.93 3.43 -1.58
C SER A 9 4.20 3.07 -0.81
N LYS A 10 5.16 4.01 -0.79
CA LYS A 10 6.35 3.95 0.06
C LYS A 10 6.07 4.41 1.50
N ASN A 11 4.89 4.98 1.74
CA ASN A 11 4.48 5.52 3.03
C ASN A 11 4.00 4.39 3.94
N ILE A 12 4.96 3.58 4.39
CA ILE A 12 4.75 2.49 5.32
C ILE A 12 5.59 2.69 6.57
N GLU A 13 4.98 2.45 7.72
CA GLU A 13 5.60 2.55 9.03
C GLU A 13 5.57 1.19 9.73
N TRP A 14 6.57 0.92 10.55
CA TRP A 14 6.60 -0.30 11.34
C TRP A 14 5.77 -0.11 12.60
N VAL A 15 4.80 -0.99 12.83
CA VAL A 15 3.91 -0.90 13.99
C VAL A 15 4.57 -1.60 15.17
N ILE A 16 5.02 -0.86 16.19
CA ILE A 16 5.56 -1.43 17.43
C ILE A 16 4.63 -1.06 18.57
N PRO A 17 4.03 -2.05 19.25
CA PRO A 17 4.01 -1.89 20.70
C PRO A 17 4.45 -3.12 21.52
N HIS A 18 4.17 -4.37 21.13
CA HIS A 18 4.57 -5.53 21.95
C HIS A 18 4.60 -6.91 21.23
N ASP A 19 3.83 -7.15 20.15
CA ASP A 19 3.73 -8.51 19.54
C ASP A 19 3.47 -8.54 18.02
N ARG A 20 3.48 -7.41 17.32
CA ARG A 20 3.09 -7.36 15.90
C ARG A 20 4.21 -6.82 15.04
N GLN A 21 5.03 -7.73 14.51
CA GLN A 21 5.98 -7.45 13.41
C GLN A 21 5.23 -7.14 12.10
N LYS A 22 4.43 -6.08 12.09
CA LYS A 22 3.57 -5.67 10.98
C LYS A 22 3.93 -4.27 10.51
N TRP A 23 3.67 -4.04 9.24
CA TRP A 23 3.79 -2.76 8.56
C TRP A 23 2.40 -2.15 8.42
N GLU A 24 2.29 -0.86 8.67
CA GLU A 24 1.10 -0.06 8.42
C GLU A 24 1.35 0.90 7.25
N CYS A 25 0.48 0.90 6.25
CA CYS A 25 0.50 1.89 5.18
C CYS A 25 -0.42 3.06 5.52
N LYS A 26 0.13 4.27 5.52
CA LYS A 26 -0.61 5.50 5.82
C LYS A 26 -1.46 6.02 4.65
N ASP A 27 -1.21 5.56 3.42
CA ASP A 27 -2.03 5.95 2.26
C ASP A 27 -3.35 5.17 2.19
N CYS A 28 -3.31 3.85 2.41
CA CYS A 28 -4.48 2.97 2.16
C CYS A 28 -4.91 2.16 3.39
N GLY A 29 -4.28 2.37 4.55
CA GLY A 29 -4.60 1.66 5.80
C GLY A 29 -4.30 0.15 5.79
N TYR A 30 -3.39 -0.32 4.92
CA TYR A 30 -2.94 -1.72 4.98
C TYR A 30 -2.19 -1.97 6.29
N ILE A 31 -2.48 -3.07 7.01
CA ILE A 31 -1.74 -3.49 8.21
C ILE A 31 -1.39 -4.98 8.09
N GLY A 32 -0.12 -5.33 7.94
CA GLY A 32 0.30 -6.73 7.77
C GLY A 32 1.80 -6.96 7.74
N ALA A 33 2.22 -8.22 7.85
CA ALA A 33 3.64 -8.58 7.85
C ALA A 33 4.25 -8.60 6.44
N PHE A 34 3.43 -8.74 5.40
CA PHE A 34 3.87 -8.82 4.01
C PHE A 34 4.16 -7.43 3.45
N ILE A 35 5.32 -7.28 2.81
CA ILE A 35 5.74 -6.05 2.14
C ILE A 35 6.39 -6.39 0.81
N VAL A 36 6.36 -5.43 -0.10
CA VAL A 36 7.05 -5.52 -1.40
C VAL A 36 8.39 -4.80 -1.29
N GLU A 37 9.47 -5.42 -1.77
CA GLU A 37 10.80 -4.79 -1.85
C GLU A 37 11.23 -4.47 -3.28
N ASP A 38 10.55 -5.09 -4.26
CA ASP A 38 10.78 -4.85 -5.67
C ASP A 38 10.09 -3.56 -6.14
N GLY A 39 10.88 -2.61 -6.64
CA GLY A 39 10.38 -1.30 -7.04
C GLY A 39 9.53 -1.33 -8.32
N ALA A 40 9.81 -2.24 -9.26
CA ALA A 40 9.06 -2.35 -10.50
C ALA A 40 7.66 -2.92 -10.24
N LEU A 41 7.57 -3.96 -9.41
CA LEU A 41 6.32 -4.53 -8.93
C LEU A 41 5.50 -3.50 -8.14
N ALA A 42 6.15 -2.73 -7.26
CA ALA A 42 5.47 -1.69 -6.50
C ALA A 42 4.87 -0.59 -7.39
N ASP A 43 5.56 -0.22 -8.48
CA ASP A 43 5.08 0.76 -9.44
C ASP A 43 3.85 0.26 -10.22
N GLU A 44 3.84 -1.02 -10.62
CA GLU A 44 2.68 -1.66 -11.23
C GLU A 44 1.48 -1.69 -10.27
N ILE A 45 1.68 -2.11 -9.02
CA ILE A 45 0.63 -2.11 -7.99
C ILE A 45 0.07 -0.69 -7.78
N ARG A 46 0.94 0.34 -7.74
CA ARG A 46 0.52 1.75 -7.60
C ARG A 46 -0.34 2.18 -8.79
N ARG A 47 0.06 1.86 -10.02
CA ARG A 47 -0.67 2.21 -11.24
C ARG A 47 -2.07 1.59 -11.25
N GLU A 48 -2.18 0.31 -10.95
CA GLU A 48 -3.49 -0.38 -10.90
C GLU A 48 -4.38 0.15 -9.77
N TYR A 49 -3.81 0.43 -8.60
CA TYR A 49 -4.54 1.01 -7.48
C TYR A 49 -5.16 2.37 -7.84
N LEU A 50 -4.40 3.25 -8.49
CA LEU A 50 -4.86 4.58 -8.90
C LEU A 50 -5.93 4.51 -10.00
N LYS A 51 -5.78 3.63 -10.98
CA LYS A 51 -6.81 3.41 -12.01
C LYS A 51 -8.14 3.00 -11.38
N ASN A 52 -8.12 2.03 -10.48
CA ASN A 52 -9.34 1.55 -9.82
C ASN A 52 -9.97 2.60 -8.91
N LYS A 53 -9.15 3.46 -8.30
CA LYS A 53 -9.63 4.55 -7.46
C LYS A 53 -10.34 5.63 -8.29
N ASN A 54 -9.73 6.08 -9.39
CA ASN A 54 -10.35 7.06 -10.28
C ASN A 54 -11.66 6.53 -10.89
N ASN A 55 -11.69 5.26 -11.27
CA ASN A 55 -12.91 4.63 -11.77
C ASN A 55 -14.03 4.57 -10.72
N MET A 56 -13.74 4.56 -9.42
CA MET A 56 -14.79 4.68 -8.39
C MET A 56 -15.31 6.11 -8.26
N GLU A 57 -14.40 7.09 -8.29
CA GLU A 57 -14.75 8.51 -8.19
C GLU A 57 -15.61 8.97 -9.40
N GLU A 58 -15.36 8.46 -10.61
CA GLU A 58 -16.16 8.76 -11.81
C GLU A 58 -17.56 8.12 -11.83
N ASN A 59 -17.86 7.13 -10.96
CA ASN A 59 -19.17 6.47 -10.90
C ASN A 59 -20.07 7.02 -9.77
N GLU A 60 -19.59 7.99 -8.99
CA GLU A 60 -20.36 8.67 -7.93
C GLU A 60 -20.85 10.08 -8.35
N GLU A 61 -20.60 10.51 -9.59
CA GLU A 61 -21.10 11.78 -10.19
C GLU A 61 -22.30 11.60 -11.13
#